data_AF-A0A077NKI2-F1
#
_entry.id   AF-A0A077NKI2-F1
#
_cell.length_a   1.000
_cell.length_b   1.000
_cell.length_c   1.000
_cell.angle_alpha   90.00
_cell.angle_beta   90.00
_cell.angle_gamma   90.00
#
_symmetry.space_group_name_H-M   'P 1'
#
loop_
_entity.id
_entity.type
_entity.pdbx_description
1 polymer ?
#
loop_
_entity_poly.entity_id
_entity_poly.type
_entity_poly.pdbx_seq_one_letter_code
_entity_poly.pdbx_strand_id
1 'polypeptide(L)'
;MSRGIRNNNPGNIDHHSANKWQGQLPHDPSIEKRFCRFESAEYGIRALFKLLRNYQNKHQLHSIRKIINRYAPPVENNTESYIQFAAEKVGVSADEKISTQDKKVLFALAEGIIKMENSNQQPYSEATFEKAFELL
;
A
#
# COMPACT_ATOMS: atom_id res chain seq x y z
N MET A 1 -5.72 -15.16 -9.83
CA MET A 1 -4.92 -13.94 -9.57
C MET A 1 -5.85 -12.90 -8.99
N SER A 2 -5.46 -12.25 -7.88
CA SER A 2 -6.27 -11.19 -7.27
C SER A 2 -6.40 -9.96 -8.19
N ARG A 3 -7.40 -9.12 -7.92
CA ARG A 3 -7.63 -7.86 -8.65
C ARG A 3 -6.41 -6.93 -8.58
N GLY A 4 -5.82 -6.75 -7.39
CA GLY A 4 -4.67 -5.87 -7.19
C GLY A 4 -3.48 -6.29 -8.05
N ILE A 5 -3.18 -7.60 -8.12
CA ILE A 5 -2.10 -8.13 -8.97
C ILE A 5 -2.43 -7.91 -10.46
N ARG A 6 -3.65 -8.24 -10.90
CA ARG A 6 -4.08 -8.05 -12.31
C ARG A 6 -4.03 -6.59 -12.75
N ASN A 7 -4.36 -5.66 -11.86
CA ASN A 7 -4.41 -4.23 -12.15
C ASN A 7 -3.04 -3.54 -12.01
N ASN A 8 -1.96 -4.29 -11.71
CA ASN A 8 -0.67 -3.74 -11.29
C ASN A 8 -0.81 -2.73 -10.14
N ASN A 9 -1.81 -2.92 -9.29
CA ASN A 9 -2.13 -2.08 -8.13
C ASN A 9 -2.12 -2.95 -6.87
N PRO A 10 -0.94 -3.37 -6.38
CA PRO A 10 -0.86 -4.35 -5.30
C PRO A 10 -1.50 -3.89 -3.99
N GLY A 11 -1.57 -2.57 -3.76
CA GLY A 11 -2.24 -2.00 -2.60
C GLY A 11 -3.76 -1.85 -2.75
N ASN A 12 -4.37 -2.15 -3.90
CA ASN A 12 -5.76 -1.76 -4.19
C ASN A 12 -6.03 -0.27 -3.91
N ILE A 13 -5.15 0.63 -4.36
CA ILE A 13 -5.34 2.08 -4.18
C ILE A 13 -6.57 2.52 -4.99
N ASP A 14 -7.50 3.20 -4.32
CA ASP A 14 -8.70 3.78 -4.94
C ASP A 14 -8.34 4.87 -5.95
N HIS A 15 -9.08 4.88 -7.06
CA HIS A 15 -8.98 5.92 -8.06
C HIS A 15 -9.61 7.21 -7.55
N HIS A 16 -8.92 8.33 -7.74
CA HIS A 16 -9.46 9.66 -7.49
C HIS A 16 -8.97 10.61 -8.57
N SER A 17 -9.87 11.40 -9.18
CA SER A 17 -9.55 12.25 -10.35
C SER A 17 -8.44 13.28 -10.07
N ALA A 18 -8.35 13.75 -8.83
CA ALA A 18 -7.31 14.68 -8.37
C ALA A 18 -5.92 14.03 -8.17
N ASN A 19 -5.85 12.70 -8.04
CA ASN A 19 -4.58 12.00 -7.88
C ASN A 19 -4.02 11.67 -9.27
N LYS A 20 -2.80 12.13 -9.54
CA LYS A 20 -2.07 11.84 -10.79
C LYS A 20 -0.84 11.01 -10.47
N TRP A 21 -1.03 9.71 -10.29
CA TRP A 21 0.09 8.82 -10.02
C TRP A 21 0.91 8.59 -11.30
N GLN A 22 2.23 8.60 -11.17
CA GLN A 22 3.13 8.22 -12.25
C GLN A 22 2.89 6.75 -12.65
N GLY A 23 2.82 6.48 -13.96
CA GLY A 23 2.53 5.14 -14.50
C GLY A 23 1.09 4.67 -14.33
N GLN A 24 0.17 5.53 -13.86
CA GLN A 24 -1.25 5.20 -13.80
C GLN A 24 -1.88 5.29 -15.19
N LEU A 25 -2.58 4.24 -15.58
CA LEU A 25 -3.31 4.18 -16.83
C LEU A 25 -4.57 5.09 -16.77
N PRO A 26 -5.07 5.57 -17.92
CA PRO A 26 -6.35 6.26 -17.97
C PRO A 26 -7.46 5.46 -17.28
N HIS A 27 -8.26 6.16 -16.48
CA HIS A 27 -9.40 5.55 -15.80
C HIS A 27 -10.44 5.13 -16.83
N ASP A 28 -10.84 3.87 -16.75
CA ASP A 28 -11.85 3.28 -17.61
C ASP A 28 -12.80 2.45 -16.74
N PRO A 29 -14.00 2.98 -16.41
CA PRO A 29 -14.99 2.29 -15.59
C PRO A 29 -15.52 0.99 -16.20
N SER A 30 -15.34 0.76 -17.52
CA SER A 30 -15.71 -0.50 -18.15
C SER A 30 -14.75 -1.64 -17.78
N ILE A 31 -13.52 -1.32 -17.40
CA ILE A 31 -12.48 -2.29 -17.02
C ILE A 31 -12.28 -2.33 -15.51
N GLU A 32 -12.16 -1.17 -14.86
CA GLU A 32 -12.02 -1.05 -13.40
C GLU A 32 -12.71 0.22 -12.90
N LYS A 33 -13.76 0.04 -12.10
CA LYS A 33 -14.65 1.13 -11.65
C LYS A 33 -14.09 1.92 -10.49
N ARG A 34 -13.39 1.25 -9.56
CA ARG A 34 -13.05 1.84 -8.26
C ARG A 34 -11.57 2.08 -8.10
N PHE A 35 -10.74 1.16 -8.57
CA PHE A 35 -9.31 1.16 -8.26
C PHE A 35 -8.45 1.76 -9.39
N CYS A 36 -7.27 2.25 -9.02
CA CYS A 36 -6.25 2.58 -10.00
C CYS A 36 -5.80 1.33 -10.76
N ARG A 37 -5.35 1.54 -12.01
CA ARG A 37 -4.58 0.57 -12.79
C ARG A 37 -3.25 1.20 -13.18
N PHE A 38 -2.19 0.41 -13.17
CA PHE A 38 -0.84 0.90 -13.50
C PHE A 38 -0.26 0.12 -14.68
N GLU A 39 0.68 0.74 -15.39
CA GLU A 39 1.39 0.10 -16.50
C GLU A 39 2.30 -1.05 -16.03
N SER A 40 2.80 -0.98 -14.80
CA SER A 40 3.58 -2.06 -14.16
C SER A 40 3.40 -2.09 -12.65
N ALA A 41 3.74 -3.22 -12.02
CA ALA A 41 3.61 -3.38 -10.58
C ALA A 41 4.53 -2.43 -9.80
N GLU A 42 5.70 -2.08 -10.35
CA GLU A 42 6.63 -1.10 -9.77
C GLU A 42 5.94 0.25 -9.55
N TYR A 43 5.12 0.72 -10.49
CA TYR A 43 4.37 1.97 -10.34
C TYR A 43 3.26 1.87 -9.29
N GLY A 44 2.57 0.72 -9.20
CA GLY A 44 1.58 0.48 -8.15
C GLY A 44 2.21 0.44 -6.75
N ILE A 45 3.35 -0.24 -6.59
CA ILE A 45 4.09 -0.31 -5.33
C ILE A 45 4.65 1.06 -4.97
N ARG A 46 5.18 1.81 -5.95
CA ARG A 46 5.62 3.19 -5.75
C ARG A 46 4.48 4.10 -5.27
N ALA A 47 3.29 3.97 -5.86
CA ALA A 47 2.11 4.73 -5.42
C ALA A 47 1.77 4.39 -3.95
N LEU A 48 1.85 3.11 -3.57
CA LEU A 48 1.67 2.68 -2.19
C LEU A 48 2.74 3.29 -1.26
N PHE A 49 4.01 3.27 -1.64
CA PHE A 49 5.08 3.92 -0.87
C PHE A 49 4.84 5.41 -0.67
N LYS A 50 4.46 6.15 -1.72
CA LYS A 50 4.14 7.59 -1.61
C LYS A 50 2.93 7.82 -0.72
N LEU A 51 1.91 6.96 -0.79
CA LEU A 51 0.74 7.05 0.05
C LEU A 51 1.10 6.91 1.54
N LEU A 52 1.90 5.89 1.89
CA LEU A 52 2.35 5.65 3.26
C LEU A 52 3.23 6.80 3.80
N ARG A 53 4.17 7.31 2.99
CA ARG A 53 4.97 8.49 3.36
C ARG A 53 4.12 9.73 3.54
N ASN A 54 3.13 9.95 2.68
CA ASN A 54 2.19 11.07 2.80
C ASN A 54 1.34 10.97 4.07
N TYR A 55 0.94 9.76 4.47
CA TYR A 55 0.22 9.55 5.72
C TYR A 55 1.03 10.01 6.92
N GLN A 56 2.32 9.69 6.96
CA GLN A 56 3.17 10.19 8.02
C GLN A 56 3.41 11.70 7.90
N ASN A 57 3.79 12.20 6.73
CA ASN A 57 4.24 13.59 6.56
C ASN A 57 3.11 14.62 6.63
N LYS A 58 1.89 14.28 6.18
CA LYS A 58 0.75 15.21 6.12
C LYS A 58 -0.24 15.02 7.28
N HIS A 59 -0.30 13.82 7.85
CA HIS A 59 -1.28 13.47 8.87
C HIS A 59 -0.64 13.03 10.19
N GLN A 60 0.70 13.09 10.31
CA GLN A 60 1.45 12.76 11.53
C GLN A 60 1.12 11.35 12.07
N LEU A 61 0.90 10.40 11.17
CA LEU A 61 0.60 9.01 11.50
C LEU A 61 1.91 8.24 11.67
N HIS A 62 2.29 8.01 12.93
CA HIS A 62 3.58 7.42 13.30
C HIS A 62 3.50 6.01 13.87
N SER A 63 2.37 5.31 13.76
CA SER A 63 2.24 3.92 14.22
C SER A 63 1.49 3.08 13.20
N ILE A 64 1.67 1.75 13.27
CA ILE A 64 0.97 0.79 12.39
C ILE A 64 -0.54 0.96 12.53
N ARG A 65 -1.04 1.02 13.77
CA ARG A 65 -2.47 1.23 14.08
C ARG A 65 -3.02 2.46 13.38
N LYS A 66 -2.33 3.60 13.48
CA LYS A 66 -2.77 4.86 12.87
C LYS A 66 -2.75 4.80 11.34
N ILE A 67 -1.70 4.23 10.76
CA ILE A 67 -1.55 4.12 9.30
C ILE A 67 -2.64 3.19 8.74
N ILE A 68 -2.81 2.00 9.32
CA ILE A 68 -3.79 1.00 8.84
C ILE A 68 -5.23 1.46 9.06
N ASN A 69 -5.56 2.11 10.19
CA ASN A 69 -6.90 2.68 10.37
C ASN A 69 -7.26 3.73 9.31
N ARG A 70 -6.27 4.47 8.80
CA ARG A 70 -6.48 5.38 7.67
C ARG A 70 -6.55 4.65 6.33
N TYR A 71 -5.75 3.60 6.18
CA TYR A 71 -5.68 2.81 4.94
C TYR A 71 -6.95 1.98 4.71
N ALA A 72 -7.41 1.27 5.75
CA ALA A 72 -8.55 0.36 5.74
C ALA A 72 -9.43 0.61 6.99
N PRO A 73 -10.25 1.67 6.97
CA PRO A 73 -11.07 2.06 8.13
C PRO A 73 -12.09 0.97 8.53
N PRO A 74 -12.45 0.88 9.82
CA PRO A 74 -13.16 -0.25 10.43
C PRO A 74 -14.65 -0.37 10.10
N VAL A 75 -15.18 0.43 9.17
CA VAL A 75 -16.61 0.40 8.83
C VAL A 75 -17.01 -0.96 8.22
N GLU A 76 -16.05 -1.73 7.68
CA GLU A 76 -16.31 -3.01 6.99
C GLU A 76 -15.36 -4.17 7.36
N ASN A 77 -14.39 -4.00 8.28
CA ASN A 77 -13.34 -5.00 8.55
C ASN A 77 -13.04 -5.20 10.05
N ASN A 78 -12.58 -6.40 10.42
CA ASN A 78 -11.86 -6.61 11.68
C ASN A 78 -10.45 -5.97 11.58
N THR A 79 -10.40 -4.64 11.62
CA THR A 79 -9.17 -3.85 11.40
C THR A 79 -8.06 -4.23 12.37
N GLU A 80 -8.39 -4.80 13.54
CA GLU A 80 -7.38 -5.28 14.48
C GLU A 80 -6.51 -6.39 13.90
N SER A 81 -7.09 -7.36 13.20
CA SER A 81 -6.31 -8.45 12.56
C SER A 81 -5.34 -7.91 11.50
N TYR A 82 -5.75 -6.88 10.75
CA TYR A 82 -4.86 -6.21 9.80
C TYR A 82 -3.72 -5.51 10.54
N ILE A 83 -4.04 -4.74 11.58
CA ILE A 83 -3.05 -4.01 12.38
C ILE A 83 -2.00 -4.99 12.95
N GLN A 84 -2.43 -6.10 13.53
CA GLN A 84 -1.52 -7.09 14.10
C GLN A 84 -0.65 -7.75 13.02
N PHE A 85 -1.25 -8.17 11.90
CA PHE A 85 -0.50 -8.74 10.80
C PHE A 85 0.56 -7.78 10.24
N ALA A 86 0.20 -6.51 10.04
CA ALA A 86 1.14 -5.49 9.57
C ALA A 86 2.24 -5.19 10.62
N ALA A 87 1.90 -5.18 11.91
CA ALA A 87 2.85 -4.96 13.00
C ALA A 87 3.87 -6.11 13.10
N GLU A 88 3.40 -7.36 13.00
CA GLU A 88 4.25 -8.56 12.95
C GLU A 88 5.19 -8.54 11.76
N LYS A 89 4.72 -8.09 10.57
CA LYS A 89 5.57 -7.97 9.38
C LYS A 89 6.68 -6.94 9.54
N VAL A 90 6.39 -5.83 10.21
CA VAL A 90 7.38 -4.77 10.46
C VAL A 90 8.28 -5.12 11.65
N GLY A 91 7.84 -5.98 12.57
CA GLY A 91 8.59 -6.40 13.76
C GLY A 91 8.51 -5.40 14.92
N VAL A 92 7.38 -4.70 15.05
CA VAL A 92 7.14 -3.66 16.07
C VAL A 92 5.79 -3.89 16.75
N SER A 93 5.54 -3.23 17.89
CA SER A 93 4.18 -3.19 18.43
C SER A 93 3.27 -2.27 17.61
N ALA A 94 1.95 -2.52 17.61
CA ALA A 94 0.97 -1.79 16.81
C ALA A 94 0.98 -0.26 17.03
N ASP A 95 1.34 0.17 18.24
CA ASP A 95 1.34 1.56 18.69
C ASP A 95 2.76 2.15 18.82
N GLU A 96 3.79 1.37 18.48
CA GLU A 96 5.18 1.82 18.44
C GLU A 96 5.37 2.93 17.41
N LYS A 97 6.28 3.86 17.73
CA LYS A 97 6.65 4.92 16.80
C LYS A 97 7.54 4.36 15.70
N ILE A 98 7.05 4.41 14.46
CA ILE A 98 7.81 4.02 13.26
C ILE A 98 8.08 5.19 12.33
N SER A 99 8.96 4.97 11.35
CA SER A 99 9.24 5.92 10.27
C SER A 99 9.16 5.26 8.90
N THR A 100 8.21 5.70 8.07
CA THR A 100 8.09 5.36 6.63
C THR A 100 9.19 5.99 5.76
N GLN A 101 10.08 6.79 6.36
CA GLN A 101 11.31 7.24 5.72
C GLN A 101 12.41 6.17 5.81
N ASP A 102 12.35 5.28 6.80
CA ASP A 102 13.20 4.08 6.85
C ASP A 102 12.74 3.10 5.77
N LYS A 103 13.65 2.74 4.86
CA LYS A 103 13.38 1.85 3.74
C LYS A 103 12.90 0.47 4.21
N LYS A 104 13.50 -0.09 5.27
CA LYS A 104 13.13 -1.41 5.79
C LYS A 104 11.70 -1.41 6.33
N VAL A 105 11.35 -0.39 7.12
CA VAL A 105 9.98 -0.22 7.64
C VAL A 105 8.98 -0.05 6.50
N LEU A 106 9.31 0.80 5.52
CA LEU A 106 8.43 1.06 4.38
C LEU A 106 8.17 -0.20 3.55
N PHE A 107 9.23 -0.99 3.28
CA PHE A 107 9.14 -2.22 2.50
C PHE A 107 8.31 -3.26 3.24
N ALA A 108 8.63 -3.53 4.52
CA ALA A 108 7.91 -4.51 5.33
C ALA A 108 6.42 -4.15 5.48
N LEU A 109 6.11 -2.87 5.70
CA LEU A 109 4.73 -2.41 5.80
C LEU A 109 3.97 -2.55 4.47
N ALA A 110 4.58 -2.15 3.36
CA ALA A 110 3.97 -2.31 2.05
C ALA A 110 3.77 -3.79 1.68
N GLU A 111 4.72 -4.67 2.01
CA GLU A 111 4.59 -6.11 1.82
C GLU A 111 3.41 -6.66 2.64
N GLY A 112 3.28 -6.24 3.91
CA GLY A 112 2.16 -6.61 4.77
C GLY A 112 0.81 -6.18 4.20
N ILE A 113 0.71 -4.94 3.73
CA ILE A 113 -0.49 -4.43 3.05
C ILE A 113 -0.81 -5.25 1.80
N ILE A 114 0.17 -5.49 0.93
CA ILE A 114 -0.04 -6.23 -0.32
C ILE A 114 -0.54 -7.65 -0.03
N LYS A 115 0.02 -8.34 0.98
CA LYS A 115 -0.48 -9.66 1.39
C LYS A 115 -1.93 -9.59 1.83
N MET A 116 -2.29 -8.65 2.70
CA MET A 116 -3.68 -8.50 3.19
C MET A 116 -4.65 -8.21 2.04
N GLU A 117 -4.28 -7.31 1.14
CA GLU A 117 -5.11 -6.87 0.01
C GLU A 117 -5.29 -7.93 -1.08
N ASN A 118 -4.43 -8.95 -1.12
CA ASN A 118 -4.39 -9.96 -2.18
C ASN A 118 -4.50 -11.38 -1.62
N SER A 119 -5.26 -11.59 -0.54
CA SER A 119 -5.52 -12.92 0.03
C SER A 119 -4.24 -13.69 0.36
N ASN A 120 -3.33 -13.03 1.07
CA ASN A 120 -2.00 -13.49 1.46
C ASN A 120 -1.00 -13.71 0.30
N GLN A 121 -1.30 -13.18 -0.89
CA GLN A 121 -0.38 -13.22 -2.03
C GLN A 121 0.49 -11.96 -2.09
N GLN A 122 1.79 -12.17 -2.30
CA GLN A 122 2.74 -11.12 -2.64
C GLN A 122 3.75 -11.76 -3.61
N PRO A 123 3.52 -11.66 -4.94
CA PRO A 123 4.34 -12.36 -5.93
C PRO A 123 5.57 -11.55 -6.38
N TYR A 124 5.84 -10.40 -5.78
CA TYR A 124 6.86 -9.47 -6.25
C TYR A 124 8.16 -9.66 -5.47
N SER A 125 9.27 -9.71 -6.20
CA SER A 125 10.60 -9.81 -5.61
C SER A 125 11.02 -8.52 -4.91
N GLU A 126 12.04 -8.61 -4.05
CA GLU A 126 12.71 -7.44 -3.46
C GLU A 126 13.21 -6.48 -4.55
N ALA A 127 13.75 -7.00 -5.66
CA ALA A 127 14.17 -6.16 -6.80
C ALA A 127 13.02 -5.34 -7.40
N THR A 128 11.77 -5.82 -7.33
CA THR A 128 10.59 -5.06 -7.77
C THR A 128 10.32 -3.90 -6.80
N PHE A 129 10.49 -4.13 -5.49
CA PHE A 129 10.35 -3.10 -4.46
C PHE A 129 11.45 -2.05 -4.57
N GLU A 130 12.69 -2.46 -4.83
CA GLU A 130 13.82 -1.54 -5.04
C GLU A 130 13.58 -0.65 -6.27
N LYS A 131 13.18 -1.20 -7.41
CA LYS A 131 12.80 -0.40 -8.59
C LYS A 131 11.66 0.58 -8.28
N ALA A 132 10.64 0.13 -7.55
CA ALA A 132 9.55 1.01 -7.13
C ALA A 132 10.03 2.15 -6.21
N PHE A 133 11.02 1.88 -5.34
CA PHE A 133 11.61 2.85 -4.44
C PHE A 133 12.50 3.87 -5.18
N GLU A 134 13.27 3.44 -6.17
CA GLU A 134 14.08 4.31 -7.02
C GLU A 134 13.23 5.32 -7.81
N LEU A 135 11.96 5.01 -8.06
CA LEU A 135 11.02 5.90 -8.73
C LEU A 135 10.37 6.96 -7.82
N LEU A 136 10.59 6.93 -6.49
CA LEU A 136 9.85 7.75 -5.51
C LEU A 136 9.95 9.27 -5.75
#